data_AF-A0A8S2G3H5-F1
#
_entry.id   AF-A0A8S2G3H5-F1
#
_cell.length_a   1.000
_cell.length_b   1.000
_cell.length_c   1.000
_cell.angle_alpha   90.00
_cell.angle_beta   90.00
_cell.angle_gamma   90.00
#
_symmetry.space_group_name_H-M   'P 1'
#
loop_
_entity.id
_entity.type
_entity.pdbx_description
1 polymer ?
#
loop_
_entity_poly.entity_id
_entity_poly.type
_entity_poly.pdbx_seq_one_letter_code
_entity_poly.pdbx_strand_id
1 'polypeptide(L)'
;MLYSQHIFRNVTFSLSMPDGRQIQFNKERFVTGHYRIYNFRRRLPSNSKIDISSSSSSLYDYVSVGEWKSGLDKYGILDLNIPSIIWPGNQLSTHIPISRCSEPCKLGEFRQIQADICCWVCTPCSNNSIVIEGEKCVQCKIGYWPSTNRTQCYKLNETYIELLSPQALIPI
;
A
#
# COMPACT_ATOMS: atom_id res chain seq x y z
N MET A 1 15.52 -22.58 49.45
CA MET A 1 14.73 -21.59 48.69
C MET A 1 14.77 -21.92 47.19
N LEU A 2 14.06 -22.94 46.69
CA LEU A 2 13.91 -23.19 45.23
C LEU A 2 12.67 -24.06 45.00
N TYR A 3 11.46 -23.49 45.06
CA TYR A 3 10.24 -24.25 44.72
C TYR A 3 9.12 -23.45 44.03
N SER A 4 9.44 -22.35 43.35
CA SER A 4 8.37 -21.50 42.75
C SER A 4 8.52 -21.21 41.24
N GLN A 5 9.61 -21.63 40.59
CA GLN A 5 9.83 -21.31 39.16
C GLN A 5 9.27 -22.34 38.16
N HIS A 6 8.61 -23.40 38.64
CA HIS A 6 8.07 -24.47 37.77
C HIS A 6 6.54 -24.44 37.61
N ILE A 7 5.81 -23.64 38.40
CA ILE A 7 4.33 -23.66 38.43
C ILE A 7 3.71 -22.99 37.18
N PHE A 8 4.43 -22.07 36.53
CA PHE A 8 3.92 -21.38 35.33
C PHE A 8 4.18 -22.12 34.01
N ARG A 9 4.75 -23.34 34.07
CA ARG A 9 4.89 -24.17 32.88
C ARG A 9 3.54 -24.85 32.62
N ASN A 10 2.88 -24.47 31.52
CA ASN A 10 1.66 -25.12 31.03
C ASN A 10 0.41 -24.91 31.91
N VAL A 11 0.18 -23.67 32.36
CA VAL A 11 -1.08 -23.27 33.02
C VAL A 11 -1.91 -22.37 32.10
N THR A 12 -3.09 -22.85 31.73
CA THR A 12 -4.18 -21.99 31.25
C THR A 12 -4.98 -21.56 32.46
N PHE A 13 -4.77 -20.33 32.94
CA PHE A 13 -5.66 -19.74 33.93
C PHE A 13 -6.59 -18.75 33.24
N SER A 14 -7.89 -18.89 33.47
CA SER A 14 -8.88 -17.94 32.97
C SER A 14 -8.94 -16.74 33.91
N LEU A 15 -8.05 -15.76 33.73
CA LEU A 15 -8.31 -14.42 34.28
C LEU A 15 -9.39 -13.79 33.42
N SER A 16 -10.57 -13.53 33.99
CA SER A 16 -11.60 -12.73 33.34
C SER A 16 -11.20 -11.27 33.40
N MET A 17 -10.73 -10.73 32.29
CA MET A 17 -10.60 -9.26 32.14
C MET A 17 -11.99 -8.61 32.23
N PRO A 18 -12.12 -7.30 32.50
CA PRO A 18 -13.41 -6.60 32.56
C PRO A 18 -14.29 -6.74 31.30
N ASP A 19 -13.69 -7.19 30.19
CA ASP A 19 -14.34 -7.49 28.92
C ASP A 19 -14.51 -9.00 28.64
N GLY A 20 -14.40 -9.85 29.67
CA GLY A 20 -14.66 -11.29 29.62
C GLY A 20 -13.59 -12.14 28.93
N ARG A 21 -12.46 -11.55 28.54
CA ARG A 21 -11.38 -12.27 27.84
C ARG A 21 -10.61 -13.17 28.81
N GLN A 22 -10.14 -14.33 28.31
CA GLN A 22 -9.27 -15.26 29.02
C GLN A 22 -7.81 -15.14 28.55
N ILE A 23 -6.86 -15.32 29.46
CA ILE A 23 -5.42 -15.22 29.20
C ILE A 23 -4.82 -16.62 29.05
N GLN A 24 -4.00 -16.82 28.03
CA GLN A 24 -3.26 -18.08 27.81
C GLN A 24 -1.78 -17.79 27.59
N PHE A 25 -0.92 -18.69 28.09
CA PHE A 25 0.53 -18.61 27.92
C PHE A 25 0.98 -19.51 26.77
N ASN A 26 1.82 -18.98 25.90
CA ASN A 26 2.49 -19.75 24.86
C ASN A 26 3.69 -20.55 25.44
N LYS A 27 4.33 -21.37 24.59
CA LYS A 27 5.49 -22.21 24.97
C LYS A 27 6.71 -21.39 25.45
N GLU A 28 6.76 -20.11 25.09
CA GLU A 28 7.82 -19.15 25.44
C GLU A 28 7.51 -18.36 26.72
N ARG A 29 6.37 -18.67 27.39
CA ARG A 29 5.89 -18.01 28.63
C ARG A 29 5.39 -16.58 28.41
N PHE A 30 4.99 -16.24 27.19
CA PHE A 30 4.31 -14.98 26.88
C PHE A 30 2.80 -15.18 26.80
N VAL A 31 2.07 -14.13 27.17
CA VAL A 31 0.62 -14.07 26.96
C VAL A 31 0.35 -13.82 25.48
N THR A 32 -0.61 -14.55 24.90
CA THR A 32 -1.08 -14.31 23.53
C THR A 32 -1.55 -12.86 23.41
N GLY A 33 -0.86 -12.07 22.57
CA GLY A 33 -1.15 -10.65 22.43
C GLY A 33 -2.53 -10.41 21.84
N HIS A 34 -3.29 -9.48 22.45
CA HIS A 34 -4.58 -9.05 21.95
C HIS A 34 -4.75 -7.54 22.13
N TYR A 35 -4.88 -6.82 21.03
CA TYR A 35 -4.93 -5.36 21.02
C TYR A 35 -6.21 -4.89 20.34
N ARG A 36 -6.87 -3.88 20.93
CA ARG A 36 -7.92 -3.13 20.24
C ARG A 36 -7.29 -1.94 19.52
N ILE A 37 -7.74 -1.69 18.30
CA ILE A 37 -7.28 -0.61 17.46
C ILE A 37 -8.33 0.51 17.51
N TYR A 38 -7.86 1.74 17.72
CA TYR A 38 -8.71 2.92 17.87
C TYR A 38 -8.40 3.94 16.79
N ASN A 39 -9.43 4.63 16.32
CA ASN A 39 -9.35 5.76 15.41
C ASN A 39 -9.70 7.03 16.20
N PHE A 40 -8.74 7.96 16.28
CA PHE A 40 -8.95 9.28 16.85
C PHE A 40 -9.65 10.18 15.84
N ARG A 41 -10.88 10.61 16.13
CA ARG A 41 -11.71 11.33 15.17
C ARG A 41 -12.60 12.36 15.86
N ARG A 42 -13.00 13.38 15.09
CA ARG A 42 -13.98 14.35 15.57
C ARG A 42 -15.32 13.66 15.80
N ARG A 43 -15.98 13.96 16.91
CA ARG A 43 -17.33 13.49 17.19
C ARG A 43 -18.29 14.04 16.13
N LEU A 44 -18.96 13.17 15.38
CA LEU A 44 -19.99 13.59 14.43
C LEU A 44 -21.16 14.20 15.21
N PRO A 45 -21.71 15.34 14.79
CA PRO A 45 -22.94 15.85 15.37
C PRO A 45 -24.05 14.87 15.01
N SER A 46 -24.39 13.98 15.94
CA SER A 46 -25.67 13.29 15.88
C SER A 46 -26.76 14.37 15.91
N ASN A 47 -27.89 14.14 15.25
CA ASN A 47 -29.05 15.05 15.24
C ASN A 47 -29.65 15.33 16.64
N SER A 48 -28.97 14.92 17.71
CA SER A 48 -29.16 15.36 19.09
C SER A 48 -28.58 16.77 19.27
N LYS A 49 -29.48 17.73 19.54
CA LYS A 49 -29.23 19.06 20.08
C LYS A 49 -27.80 19.29 20.59
N ILE A 50 -27.14 20.29 20.02
CA ILE A 50 -25.98 20.94 20.62
C ILE A 50 -26.46 21.56 21.95
N ASP A 51 -26.23 20.85 23.06
CA ASP A 51 -26.37 21.44 24.38
C ASP A 51 -25.14 22.33 24.60
N ILE A 52 -25.34 23.65 24.43
CA ILE A 52 -24.35 24.71 24.63
C ILE A 52 -23.99 24.88 26.13
N SER A 53 -24.37 23.95 26.99
CA SER A 53 -24.19 24.02 28.44
C SER A 53 -23.02 23.18 28.99
N SER A 54 -22.32 22.40 28.15
CA SER A 54 -21.13 21.64 28.59
C SER A 54 -19.86 22.11 27.87
N SER A 55 -19.29 23.20 28.35
CA SER A 55 -18.02 23.81 27.95
C SER A 55 -16.77 22.93 28.17
N SER A 56 -16.91 21.60 28.19
CA SER A 56 -15.83 20.65 28.52
C SER A 56 -16.01 19.24 27.92
N SER A 57 -16.90 19.03 26.95
CA SER A 57 -16.93 17.75 26.22
C SER A 57 -15.96 17.79 25.04
N SER A 58 -14.90 16.99 25.08
CA SER A 58 -13.89 16.90 24.00
C SER A 58 -14.55 16.76 22.63
N LEU A 59 -14.13 17.62 21.69
CA LEU A 59 -14.60 17.59 20.29
C LEU A 59 -14.13 16.33 19.54
N TYR A 60 -13.18 15.60 20.11
CA TYR A 60 -12.57 14.40 19.56
C TYR A 60 -12.75 13.22 20.50
N ASP A 61 -12.87 12.03 19.91
CA ASP A 61 -13.07 10.78 20.62
C ASP A 61 -12.24 9.64 19.99
N TYR A 62 -11.93 8.63 20.79
CA TYR A 62 -11.28 7.39 20.36
C TYR A 62 -12.33 6.32 20.14
N VAL A 63 -12.61 6.00 18.87
CA VAL A 63 -13.58 4.95 18.53
C VAL A 63 -12.83 3.69 18.13
N SER A 64 -13.22 2.55 18.69
CA SER A 64 -12.64 1.25 18.31
C SER A 64 -13.06 0.90 16.88
N VAL A 65 -12.08 0.52 16.05
CA VAL A 65 -12.26 0.21 14.62
C VAL A 65 -11.77 -1.19 14.25
N GLY A 66 -11.29 -1.95 15.22
CA GLY A 66 -10.85 -3.32 15.01
C GLY A 66 -10.01 -3.88 16.14
N GLU A 67 -9.44 -5.05 15.90
CA GLU A 67 -8.66 -5.80 16.85
C GLU A 67 -7.54 -6.58 16.16
N TRP A 68 -6.46 -6.82 16.89
CA TRP A 68 -5.37 -7.69 16.49
C TRP A 68 -5.21 -8.80 17.52
N LYS A 69 -5.18 -10.04 17.05
CA LYS A 69 -4.97 -11.24 17.86
C LYS A 69 -3.70 -11.92 17.41
N SER A 70 -2.83 -12.30 18.34
CA SER A 70 -1.69 -13.15 18.01
C SER A 70 -2.23 -14.52 17.54
N GLY A 71 -1.82 -14.92 16.34
CA GLY A 71 -2.21 -16.18 15.72
C GLY A 71 -1.33 -17.35 16.17
N LEU A 72 -1.63 -18.54 15.66
CA LEU A 72 -0.79 -19.74 15.83
C LEU A 72 0.45 -19.70 14.92
N ASP A 73 0.38 -18.96 13.82
CA ASP A 73 1.51 -18.73 12.90
C ASP A 73 2.34 -17.51 13.33
N LYS A 74 3.51 -17.31 12.71
CA LYS A 74 4.39 -16.14 12.96
C LYS A 74 3.71 -14.77 12.76
N TYR A 75 2.53 -14.77 12.15
CA TYR A 75 1.76 -13.57 11.83
C TYR A 75 0.44 -13.61 12.62
N GLY A 76 0.11 -12.51 13.28
CA GLY A 76 -1.18 -12.35 13.96
C GLY A 76 -2.34 -12.15 12.98
N ILE A 77 -3.56 -12.28 13.48
CA ILE A 77 -4.81 -12.02 12.78
C ILE A 77 -5.21 -10.57 13.05
N LEU A 78 -5.28 -9.78 11.98
CA LEU A 78 -5.76 -8.39 12.02
C LEU A 78 -7.19 -8.34 11.50
N ASP A 79 -8.12 -7.91 12.34
CA ASP A 79 -9.51 -7.62 11.96
C ASP A 79 -9.75 -6.11 12.06
N LEU A 80 -9.98 -5.46 10.92
CA LEU A 80 -10.20 -4.02 10.82
C LEU A 80 -11.49 -3.75 10.05
N ASN A 81 -12.39 -3.00 10.68
CA ASN A 81 -13.55 -2.44 10.01
C ASN A 81 -13.14 -1.16 9.27
N ILE A 82 -12.55 -1.31 8.09
CA ILE A 82 -12.05 -0.19 7.27
C ILE A 82 -13.13 0.89 7.03
N PRO A 83 -14.39 0.55 6.69
CA PRO A 83 -15.47 1.55 6.54
C PRO A 83 -15.76 2.37 7.80
N SER A 84 -15.42 1.88 8.99
CA SER A 84 -15.62 2.61 10.23
C SER A 84 -14.51 3.64 10.53
N ILE A 85 -13.38 3.59 9.82
CA ILE A 85 -12.26 4.53 10.01
C ILE A 85 -12.61 5.86 9.35
N ILE A 86 -12.54 6.95 10.12
CA ILE A 86 -12.71 8.30 9.59
C ILE A 86 -11.32 8.90 9.40
N TRP A 87 -11.01 9.26 8.15
CA TRP A 87 -9.77 9.91 7.79
C TRP A 87 -9.88 11.44 7.92
N PRO A 88 -8.77 12.16 8.19
CA PRO A 88 -8.76 13.62 8.17
C PRO A 88 -9.20 14.14 6.79
N GLY A 89 -10.16 15.07 6.76
CA GLY A 89 -10.74 15.59 5.52
C GLY A 89 -12.20 16.03 5.68
N ASN A 90 -12.98 16.07 4.59
CA ASN A 90 -14.42 16.22 4.71
C ASN A 90 -15.00 14.98 5.44
N GLN A 91 -16.04 15.18 6.25
CA GLN A 91 -16.58 14.15 7.16
C GLN A 91 -17.19 12.92 6.45
N LEU A 92 -17.19 12.93 5.12
CA LEU A 92 -17.73 11.89 4.22
C LEU A 92 -16.63 11.23 3.38
N SER A 93 -15.36 11.63 3.55
CA SER A 93 -14.26 11.01 2.82
C SER A 93 -14.00 9.62 3.35
N THR A 94 -14.47 8.62 2.60
CA THR A 94 -14.02 7.23 2.73
C THR A 94 -12.68 6.99 2.05
N HIS A 95 -12.06 8.03 1.49
CA HIS A 95 -10.80 7.92 0.76
C HIS A 95 -9.64 7.70 1.73
N ILE A 96 -9.05 6.51 1.67
CA ILE A 96 -7.86 6.15 2.44
C ILE A 96 -6.68 7.00 1.93
N PRO A 97 -5.95 7.71 2.82
CA PRO A 97 -4.80 8.50 2.41
C PRO A 97 -3.71 7.58 1.85
N ILE A 98 -3.16 7.94 0.69
CA ILE A 98 -2.08 7.20 0.07
C ILE A 98 -0.77 7.73 0.64
N SER A 99 0.00 6.87 1.31
CA SER A 99 1.32 7.19 1.84
C SER A 99 2.41 6.55 0.97
N ARG A 100 2.60 7.07 -0.24
CA ARG A 100 3.68 6.66 -1.15
C ARG A 100 4.56 7.84 -1.53
N CYS A 101 5.85 7.58 -1.68
CA CYS A 101 6.83 8.58 -2.09
C CYS A 101 6.74 8.89 -3.59
N SER A 102 6.57 7.83 -4.39
CA SER A 102 6.61 7.91 -5.86
C SER A 102 5.41 7.22 -6.47
N GLU A 103 4.85 7.82 -7.52
CA GLU A 103 3.78 7.20 -8.31
C GLU A 103 4.34 6.18 -9.31
N PRO A 104 3.53 5.20 -9.74
CA PRO A 104 3.89 4.32 -10.84
C PRO A 104 4.22 5.11 -12.10
N CYS A 105 5.37 4.81 -12.71
CA CYS A 105 5.80 5.47 -13.94
C CYS A 105 4.92 5.13 -15.13
N LYS A 106 4.84 6.06 -16.10
CA LYS A 106 4.05 5.89 -17.31
C LYS A 106 4.77 4.99 -18.32
N LEU A 107 4.05 4.61 -19.36
CA LEU A 107 4.61 3.85 -20.48
C LEU A 107 5.76 4.63 -21.12
N GLY A 108 6.90 3.97 -21.31
CA GLY A 108 8.09 4.61 -21.86
C GLY A 108 8.97 5.33 -20.85
N GLU A 109 8.62 5.31 -19.57
CA GLU A 109 9.46 5.78 -18.47
C GLU A 109 9.97 4.58 -17.66
N PHE A 110 11.18 4.70 -17.12
CA PHE A 110 11.73 3.72 -16.18
C PHE A 110 11.91 4.36 -14.80
N ARG A 111 11.92 3.52 -13.77
CA ARG A 111 12.10 3.91 -12.37
C ARG A 111 13.57 4.07 -12.08
N GLN A 112 13.98 5.30 -11.81
CA GLN A 112 15.31 5.60 -11.31
C GLN A 112 15.26 5.73 -9.78
N ILE A 113 15.74 4.70 -9.08
CA ILE A 113 15.77 4.65 -7.61
C ILE A 113 16.67 5.78 -7.08
N GLN A 114 16.22 6.47 -6.03
CA GLN A 114 16.97 7.53 -5.36
C GLN A 114 17.71 7.01 -4.11
N ALA A 115 17.77 7.80 -3.04
CA ALA A 115 18.44 7.45 -1.79
C ALA A 115 17.73 6.32 -1.04
N ASP A 116 16.39 6.31 -1.05
CA ASP A 116 15.57 5.28 -0.42
C ASP A 116 15.02 4.30 -1.45
N ILE A 117 14.98 3.01 -1.10
CA ILE A 117 14.55 1.91 -1.98
C ILE A 117 13.08 2.09 -2.43
N CYS A 118 12.24 2.75 -1.64
CA CYS A 118 10.83 2.99 -1.95
C CYS A 118 10.57 4.29 -2.75
N CYS A 119 11.59 5.10 -2.99
CA CYS A 119 11.50 6.37 -3.71
C CYS A 119 12.22 6.27 -5.05
N TRP A 120 11.51 6.57 -6.13
CA TRP A 120 12.05 6.65 -7.49
C TRP A 120 11.55 7.89 -8.24
N VAL A 121 12.31 8.28 -9.26
CA VAL A 121 11.88 9.27 -10.27
C VAL A 121 11.61 8.55 -11.58
N CYS A 122 10.56 8.97 -12.27
CA CYS A 122 10.23 8.46 -13.59
C CYS A 122 11.00 9.22 -14.66
N THR A 123 11.94 8.53 -15.31
CA THR A 123 12.79 9.11 -16.33
C THR A 123 12.36 8.58 -17.70
N PRO A 124 12.09 9.43 -18.70
CA PRO A 124 11.69 8.98 -20.03
C PRO A 124 12.85 8.29 -20.75
N CYS A 125 12.54 7.15 -21.37
CA CYS A 125 13.47 6.46 -22.26
C CYS A 125 13.53 7.13 -23.64
N SER A 126 14.65 6.96 -24.33
CA SER A 126 14.83 7.39 -25.73
C SER A 126 13.74 6.82 -26.64
N ASN A 127 13.40 7.54 -27.71
CA ASN A 127 12.32 7.16 -28.63
C ASN A 127 12.52 5.83 -29.33
N ASN A 128 13.76 5.36 -29.43
CA ASN A 128 14.14 4.09 -30.06
C ASN A 128 14.35 2.95 -29.04
N SER A 129 13.86 3.11 -27.80
CA SER A 129 14.07 2.15 -26.72
C SER A 129 12.77 1.67 -26.08
N ILE A 130 12.83 0.47 -25.52
CA ILE A 130 11.77 -0.18 -24.76
C ILE A 130 12.12 -0.21 -23.27
N VAL A 131 11.10 -0.27 -22.42
CA VAL A 131 11.27 -0.40 -20.97
C VAL A 131 11.17 -1.87 -20.60
N ILE A 132 12.22 -2.42 -19.97
CA ILE A 132 12.23 -3.78 -19.44
C ILE A 132 11.95 -3.71 -17.94
N GLU A 133 10.88 -4.39 -17.52
CA GLU A 133 10.46 -4.55 -16.11
C GLU A 133 10.28 -3.23 -15.33
N GLY A 134 10.15 -2.10 -16.03
CA GLY A 134 10.04 -0.79 -15.40
C GLY A 134 11.34 -0.25 -14.81
N GLU A 135 12.48 -0.94 -15.01
CA GLU A 135 13.76 -0.59 -14.36
C GLU A 135 14.83 -0.12 -15.35
N LYS A 136 14.81 -0.59 -16.60
CA LYS A 136 15.87 -0.30 -17.57
C LYS A 136 15.32 0.01 -18.95
N CYS A 137 15.92 1.01 -19.61
CA CYS A 137 15.71 1.25 -21.04
C CYS A 137 16.67 0.39 -21.86
N VAL A 138 16.15 -0.29 -22.88
CA VAL A 138 16.96 -1.04 -23.85
C VAL A 138 16.63 -0.55 -25.25
N GLN A 139 17.67 -0.17 -25.99
CA GLN A 139 17.53 0.31 -27.35
C GLN A 139 17.21 -0.84 -28.31
N CYS A 140 16.28 -0.62 -29.24
CA CYS A 140 16.00 -1.58 -30.30
C CYS A 140 17.19 -1.71 -31.26
N LYS A 141 17.38 -2.91 -31.81
CA LYS A 141 18.40 -3.17 -32.83
C LYS A 141 18.12 -2.35 -34.09
N ILE A 142 19.15 -2.13 -34.90
CA ILE A 142 19.01 -1.48 -36.21
C ILE A 142 18.01 -2.27 -37.06
N GLY A 143 17.10 -1.55 -37.73
CA GLY A 143 15.98 -2.15 -38.48
C GLY A 143 14.77 -2.53 -37.61
N TYR A 144 14.79 -2.24 -36.31
CA TYR A 144 13.67 -2.44 -35.40
C TYR A 144 13.25 -1.12 -34.74
N TRP A 145 11.97 -1.03 -34.39
CA TRP A 145 11.40 0.14 -33.73
C TRP A 145 10.53 -0.28 -32.53
N PRO A 146 10.48 0.50 -31.44
CA PRO A 146 9.63 0.17 -30.31
C PRO A 146 8.15 0.30 -30.66
N SER A 147 7.37 -0.66 -30.19
CA SER A 147 5.90 -0.61 -30.18
C SER A 147 5.37 0.64 -29.49
N THR A 148 4.11 1.01 -29.75
CA THR A 148 3.43 2.14 -29.08
C THR A 148 3.44 2.02 -27.56
N ASN A 149 3.33 0.80 -27.04
CA ASN A 149 3.39 0.51 -25.61
C ASN A 149 4.82 0.45 -25.05
N ARG A 150 5.85 0.60 -25.91
CA ARG A 150 7.28 0.54 -25.58
C ARG A 150 7.69 -0.70 -24.77
N THR A 151 7.00 -1.83 -25.00
CA THR A 151 7.29 -3.13 -24.35
C THR A 151 8.11 -4.06 -25.24
N GLN A 152 7.93 -3.97 -26.56
CA GLN A 152 8.62 -4.80 -27.53
C GLN A 152 9.11 -4.00 -28.74
N CYS A 153 10.16 -4.52 -29.39
CA CYS A 153 10.67 -4.00 -30.65
C CYS A 153 10.08 -4.82 -31.81
N TYR A 154 9.54 -4.16 -32.84
CA TYR A 154 9.06 -4.79 -34.06
C TYR A 154 10.00 -4.48 -35.23
N LYS A 155 10.07 -5.39 -36.21
CA LYS A 155 10.90 -5.18 -37.42
C LYS A 155 10.23 -4.15 -38.32
N LEU A 156 11.00 -3.16 -38.78
CA LEU A 156 10.54 -2.21 -39.79
C LEU A 156 10.38 -2.92 -41.14
N ASN A 157 9.34 -2.56 -41.88
CA ASN A 157 9.16 -3.06 -43.25
C ASN A 157 10.12 -2.34 -44.18
N GLU A 158 10.77 -3.11 -45.04
CA GLU A 158 11.62 -2.58 -46.09
C GLU A 158 10.72 -2.07 -47.22
N THR A 159 10.78 -0.77 -47.50
CA THR A 159 10.14 -0.18 -48.68
C THR A 159 11.20 0.01 -49.76
N TYR A 160 10.86 -0.37 -50.99
CA TYR A 160 11.66 -0.10 -52.16
C TYR A 160 11.02 1.03 -52.97
N ILE A 161 11.85 1.79 -53.66
CA ILE A 161 11.36 2.74 -54.65
C ILE A 161 10.93 1.93 -55.87
N GLU A 162 9.66 2.02 -56.24
CA GLU A 162 9.19 1.42 -57.49
C GLU A 162 9.77 2.19 -58.68
N LEU A 163 10.22 1.46 -59.70
CA LEU A 163 10.90 2.04 -60.86
C LEU A 163 10.03 3.08 -61.60
N LEU A 164 8.71 2.91 -61.55
CA LEU A 164 7.73 3.80 -62.17
C LEU A 164 7.12 4.81 -61.19
N SER A 165 7.61 4.85 -59.95
CA SER A 165 7.16 5.87 -59.00
C SER A 165 7.61 7.26 -59.46
N PRO A 166 6.80 8.32 -59.25
CA PRO A 166 7.19 9.69 -59.55
C PRO A 166 8.54 10.10 -58.92
N GLN A 167 8.82 9.57 -57.72
CA GLN A 167 10.06 9.78 -56.98
C GLN A 167 11.29 9.13 -57.64
N ALA A 168 11.10 8.11 -58.49
CA ALA A 168 12.17 7.52 -59.30
C ALA A 168 12.40 8.26 -60.62
N LEU A 169 11.34 8.86 -61.17
CA LEU A 169 11.35 9.47 -62.51
C LEU A 169 11.76 10.94 -62.51
N ILE A 170 11.50 11.66 -61.41
CA ILE A 170 11.78 13.08 -61.30
C ILE A 170 12.91 13.26 -60.27
N PRO A 171 14.14 13.59 -60.71
CA PRO A 171 15.21 13.98 -59.80
C PRO A 171 14.80 15.30 -59.13
N ILE A 172 14.84 15.33 -57.80
CA ILE A 172 14.66 16.56 -57.00
C ILE A 172 15.94 17.39 -57.06
#